data_AF-A0A9D7FTX2-F1
#
_entry.id   AF-A0A9D7FTX2-F1
#
_cell.length_a   1.000
_cell.length_b   1.000
_cell.length_c   1.000
_cell.angle_alpha   90.00
_cell.angle_beta   90.00
_cell.angle_gamma   90.00
#
_symmetry.space_group_name_H-M   'P 1'
#
loop_
_entity.id
_entity.type
_entity.pdbx_description
1 polymer ?
#
loop_
_entity_poly.entity_id
_entity_poly.type
_entity_poly.pdbx_seq_one_letter_code
_entity_poly.pdbx_strand_id
1 'polypeptide(L)' 'MCEGLGQDGNIEIRNFGIFKVKSIPPRSTRNPKTGETIGFRKELIHFKPGQLMKQRINRILSSSPETGTGHPRAC' A
#
# COMPACT_ATOMS: atom_id res chain seq x y z
N MET A 1 5.66 15.99 -1.79
CA MET A 1 4.63 14.91 -1.82
C MET A 1 3.34 15.33 -1.13
N CYS A 2 3.37 15.73 0.15
CA CYS A 2 2.18 16.19 0.87
C CYS A 2 1.49 17.38 0.16
N GLU A 3 2.28 18.36 -0.31
CA GLU A 3 1.75 19.54 -1.01
C GLU A 3 1.08 19.18 -2.35
N GLY A 4 1.74 18.36 -3.18
CA GLY A 4 1.17 17.92 -4.46
C GLY A 4 -0.09 17.03 -4.32
N LEU A 5 -0.20 16.24 -3.24
CA LEU A 5 -1.43 15.48 -2.97
C LEU A 5 -2.54 16.39 -2.41
N GLY A 6 -2.18 17.42 -1.65
CA GLY A 6 -3.12 18.38 -1.08
C GLY A 6 -3.71 19.33 -2.12
N GLN A 7 -2.97 19.67 -3.18
CA GLN A 7 -3.42 20.59 -4.23
C GLN A 7 -4.05 19.89 -5.43
N ASP A 8 -3.38 18.90 -6.02
CA ASP A 8 -3.79 18.27 -7.29
C ASP A 8 -4.45 16.90 -7.10
N GLY A 9 -4.34 16.31 -5.90
CA GLY A 9 -4.88 14.97 -5.61
C GLY A 9 -4.20 13.83 -6.40
N ASN A 10 -3.17 14.13 -7.19
CA ASN A 10 -2.47 13.20 -8.07
C ASN A 10 -0.97 13.53 -8.10
N ILE A 11 -0.13 12.51 -7.90
CA ILE A 11 1.31 12.61 -8.16
C ILE A 11 1.77 11.39 -8.94
N GLU A 12 2.42 11.61 -10.07
CA GLU A 12 3.09 10.56 -10.84
C GLU A 12 4.61 10.67 -10.66
N ILE A 13 5.22 9.55 -10.27
CA ILE A 13 6.68 9.41 -10.19
C ILE A 13 7.11 8.41 -11.25
N ARG A 14 7.84 8.90 -12.26
CA ARG A 14 8.37 8.09 -13.37
C ARG A 14 9.14 6.89 -12.82
N ASN A 15 8.93 5.72 -13.42
CA ASN A 15 9.54 4.44 -13.04
C ASN A 15 9.17 3.89 -11.64
N PHE A 16 8.41 4.63 -10.82
CA PHE A 16 7.99 4.19 -9.49
C PHE A 16 6.48 3.87 -9.45
N GLY A 17 5.63 4.82 -9.83
CA GLY A 17 4.18 4.64 -9.80
C GLY A 17 3.41 5.94 -9.60
N ILE A 18 2.12 5.79 -9.32
CA ILE A 18 1.18 6.91 -9.24
C ILE A 18 0.47 6.88 -7.88
N PHE A 19 0.41 8.03 -7.22
CA PHE A 19 -0.42 8.27 -6.05
C PHE A 19 -1.67 9.05 -6.47
N LYS A 20 -2.84 8.60 -6.00
CA LYS A 20 -4.13 9.27 -6.24
C LYS A 20 -4.93 9.36 -4.97
N VAL A 21 -5.52 10.53 -4.71
CA VAL A 21 -6.49 10.72 -3.63
C VAL A 21 -7.86 10.24 -4.09
N LYS A 22 -8.51 9.41 -3.28
CA LYS A 22 -9.88 8.92 -3.48
C LYS A 22 -10.74 9.37 -2.33
N SER A 23 -11.73 10.21 -2.63
CA SER A 23 -12.83 10.53 -1.71
C SER A 23 -13.73 9.30 -1.53
N ILE A 24 -13.91 8.85 -0.30
CA ILE A 24 -14.80 7.73 0.04
C ILE A 24 -16.08 8.30 0.66
N PRO A 25 -17.28 7.86 0.21
CA PRO A 25 -18.54 8.34 0.76
C PRO A 25 -18.65 8.00 2.25
N PRO A 26 -19.37 8.80 3.04
CA PRO A 26 -19.53 8.56 4.46
C PRO A 26 -20.16 7.18 4.70
N ARG A 27 -19.53 6.40 5.57
CA ARG A 27 -20.04 5.10 6.00
C ARG A 27 -20.16 5.11 7.52
N SER A 28 -21.30 4.64 8.01
CA SER A 28 -21.53 4.43 9.43
C SER A 28 -20.54 3.39 9.96
N THR A 29 -19.63 3.84 10.82
CA THR A 29 -18.64 3.01 11.51
C THR A 29 -18.94 3.07 13.00
N ARG A 30 -18.69 1.97 13.72
CA ARG A 30 -18.89 1.93 15.17
C ARG A 30 -17.59 2.29 15.88
N ASN A 31 -17.65 3.20 16.85
CA ASN A 31 -16.50 3.49 17.71
C ASN A 31 -16.23 2.26 18.60
N PRO A 32 -15.05 1.61 18.53
CA PRO A 32 -14.76 0.42 19.32
C PRO A 32 -14.71 0.69 20.84
N LYS A 33 -14.50 1.94 21.27
CA LYS A 33 -14.48 2.32 22.68
C LYS A 33 -15.87 2.64 23.26
N THR A 34 -16.72 3.37 22.52
CA THR A 34 -18.02 3.86 23.05
C THR A 34 -19.23 3.14 22.47
N GLY A 35 -19.05 2.41 21.37
CA GLY A 35 -20.12 1.72 20.68
C GLY A 35 -21.05 2.60 19.85
N GLU A 36 -20.83 3.93 19.82
CA GLU A 36 -21.60 4.87 19.02
C GLU A 36 -21.34 4.70 17.53
N THR A 37 -22.39 4.94 16.73
CA THR A 37 -22.31 4.92 15.28
C THR A 37 -21.94 6.30 14.77
N ILE A 38 -20.72 6.44 14.26
CA ILE A 38 -20.18 7.66 13.68
C ILE A 38 -20.09 7.52 12.16
N GLY A 39 -20.80 8.39 11.45
CA GLY A 39 -20.68 8.55 10.01
C GLY A 39 -19.61 9.58 9.69
N PHE A 40 -18.50 9.15 9.09
CA PHE A 40 -17.44 10.07 8.66
C PHE A 40 -17.08 9.88 7.19
N ARG A 41 -16.84 10.99 6.49
CA ARG A 41 -16.24 11.00 5.16
C ARG A 41 -14.72 10.97 5.32
N LYS A 42 -14.03 10.18 4.48
CA LYS A 42 -12.56 10.12 4.49
C LYS A 42 -11.98 10.19 3.09
N GLU A 43 -10.78 10.72 2.99
CA GLU A 43 -9.97 10.70 1.78
C GLU A 43 -8.85 9.68 1.97
N LEU A 44 -8.70 8.79 0.99
CA LEU A 44 -7.69 7.74 0.99
C LEU A 44 -6.70 7.99 -0.13
N ILE A 45 -5.40 7.93 0.18
CA ILE A 45 -4.36 7.93 -0.84
C ILE A 45 -4.17 6.50 -1.34
N HIS A 46 -4.39 6.26 -2.63
CA HIS A 46 -4.18 4.99 -3.30
C HIS A 46 -2.91 5.05 -4.15
N PHE A 47 -2.02 4.08 -3.94
CA PHE A 47 -0.80 3.91 -4.71
C PHE A 47 -0.97 2.82 -5.78
N LYS A 48 -0.67 3.16 -7.03
CA LYS A 48 -0.57 2.22 -8.15
C LYS A 48 0.91 2.05 -8.52
N PRO A 49 1.54 0.90 -8.22
CA PRO A 49 2.94 0.67 -8.58
C PRO A 49 3.11 0.64 -10.10
N GLY A 50 4.18 1.26 -10.57
CA GLY A 50 4.56 1.28 -11.98
C GLY A 50 5.11 -0.08 -12.43
N GLN A 51 5.20 -0.26 -13.76
CA GLN A 51 5.62 -1.53 -14.36
C GLN A 51 7.02 -1.96 -13.91
N LEU A 52 7.98 -1.02 -13.89
CA LEU A 52 9.36 -1.31 -13.50
C LEU A 52 9.47 -1.74 -12.02
N MET A 53 8.72 -1.07 -11.13
CA MET A 53 8.67 -1.43 -9.71
C MET A 53 8.10 -2.84 -9.51
N LYS A 54 6.99 -3.17 -10.19
CA LYS A 54 6.39 -4.51 -10.15
C LYS A 54 7.37 -5.59 -10.61
N GLN A 55 8.06 -5.38 -11.73
CA GLN A 55 9.05 -6.32 -12.25
C GLN A 55 10.20 -6.54 -11.29
N ARG A 56 10.70 -5.47 -10.65
CA ARG A 56 11.79 -5.55 -9.68
C ARG A 56 11.36 -6.31 -8.42
N ILE A 57 10.16 -6.06 -7.90
CA ILE A 57 9.60 -6.79 -6.76
C ILE A 57 9.43 -8.27 -7.10
N ASN A 58 8.84 -8.58 -8.26
CA ASN A 58 8.65 -9.96 -8.69
C ASN A 58 9.99 -10.71 -8.82
N ARG A 59 11.03 -10.05 -9.36
CA ARG A 59 12.38 -10.62 -9.43
C ARG A 59 12.93 -10.97 -8.05
N ILE A 60 12.82 -10.05 -7.10
CA ILE A 60 13.29 -10.26 -5.71
C ILE A 60 12.53 -11.41 -5.05
N LEU A 61 11.21 -11.47 -5.24
CA LEU A 61 10.39 -12.55 -4.67
C LEU A 61 10.65 -13.90 -5.33
N SER A 62 10.99 -13.93 -6.62
CA SER A 62 11.39 -15.15 -7.33
C SER A 62 12.82 -15.59 -7.01
N SER A 63 13.67 -14.68 -6.55
CA SER A 63 15.00 -14.98 -6.02
C SER A 63 14.90 -15.13 -4.50
N SER A 64 14.21 -16.17 -4.03
CA SER A 64 14.37 -16.59 -2.64
C SER A 64 15.87 -16.78 -2.38
N PRO A 65 16.48 -16.15 -1.37
CA PRO A 65 17.78 -16.60 -0.94
C PRO A 65 17.60 -18.04 -0.49
N GLU A 66 18.19 -18.99 -1.20
CA GLU A 66 18.55 -20.27 -0.63
C GLU A 66 19.32 -20.00 0.66
N THR A 67 18.59 -19.98 1.77
CA THR A 67 19.17 -20.02 3.10
C THR A 67 19.72 -21.43 3.24
N GLY A 68 21.00 -21.55 2.89
CA GLY A 68 21.83 -22.69 3.20
C GLY A 68 21.86 -22.88 4.71
N THR A 69 20.88 -23.60 5.23
CA THR A 69 20.96 -24.26 6.52
C THR A 69 20.84 -25.74 6.23
N GLY A 70 22.01 -26.35 5.98
CA GLY A 70 22.16 -27.78 6.06
C GLY A 70 21.76 -28.23 7.46
N HIS A 71 20.56 -28.79 7.56
CA HIS A 71 20.17 -29.56 8.73
C HIS A 71 20.66 -31.00 8.50
N PRO A 72 21.70 -31.48 9.20
CA PRO A 72 22.04 -32.89 9.12
C PRO A 72 20.86 -33.68 9.68
N ARG A 73 20.33 -34.60 8.87
CA ARG A 73 19.39 -35.61 9.34
C ARG A 73 20.14 -36.46 10.35
N ALA A 74 19.85 -36.28 11.64
CA ALA A 74 20.21 -37.25 12.65
C ALA A 74 19.34 -38.51 12.45
N CYS A 75 19.98 -39.67 12.58
CA CYS A 75 19.46 -41.01 12.33
C CYS A 75 18.20 -41.35 13.14
#